data_AF-A0A4Y7S5H3-F1
#
_entry.id   AF-A0A4Y7S5H3-F1
#
_cell.length_a   1.000
_cell.length_b   1.000
_cell.length_c   1.000
_cell.angle_alpha   90.00
_cell.angle_beta   90.00
_cell.angle_gamma   90.00
#
_symmetry.space_group_name_H-M   'P 1'
#
loop_
_entity.id
_entity.type
_entity.pdbx_description
1 polymer ?
#
loop_
_entity_poly.entity_id
_entity_poly.type
_entity_poly.pdbx_seq_one_letter_code
_entity_poly.pdbx_strand_id
1 'polypeptide(L)'
;MVEEHINYYPYRSLDNSFTEVSQNVFVIETYSTSNATEFTSSLSCYDDYGNLIYSIYWDYNKGLWVPATYGYNNYGQLIWAKDANGSKTNYLSDEWDRLKRVTDPQGNYHAFSYDLYQDFKDAVAFGSFIALHGHGGLGRNLWECPKFLEL
;
A
#
# COMPACT_ATOMS: atom_id res chain seq x y z
N MET A 1 8.34 4.07 -23.33
CA MET A 1 8.03 5.49 -22.97
C MET A 1 6.96 5.46 -21.88
N VAL A 2 7.03 6.35 -20.91
CA VAL A 2 6.00 6.53 -19.87
C VAL A 2 5.57 7.99 -19.90
N GLU A 3 4.26 8.24 -19.90
CA GLU A 3 3.64 9.55 -19.79
C GLU A 3 2.69 9.55 -18.58
N GLU A 4 2.73 10.63 -17.81
CA GLU A 4 1.96 10.79 -16.58
C GLU A 4 1.13 12.08 -16.66
N HIS A 5 -0.15 11.97 -16.34
CA HIS A 5 -1.06 13.11 -16.22
C HIS A 5 -1.62 13.17 -14.80
N ILE A 6 -1.58 14.37 -14.23
CA ILE A 6 -2.04 14.64 -12.87
C ILE A 6 -3.27 15.52 -12.94
N ASN A 7 -4.37 15.05 -12.36
CA ASN A 7 -5.65 15.74 -12.34
C ASN A 7 -6.21 15.78 -10.91
N TYR A 8 -6.99 16.81 -10.59
CA TYR A 8 -7.70 16.95 -9.32
C TYR A 8 -9.20 17.01 -9.59
N TYR A 9 -9.97 16.14 -8.91
CA TYR A 9 -11.41 16.04 -9.12
C TYR A 9 -12.18 16.12 -7.79
N PRO A 10 -13.34 16.81 -7.75
CA PRO A 10 -14.21 16.83 -6.57
C PRO A 10 -15.09 15.56 -6.47
N TYR A 11 -14.72 14.48 -7.17
CA TYR A 11 -15.47 13.23 -7.23
C TYR A 11 -14.54 12.03 -7.06
N ARG A 12 -15.06 10.96 -6.45
CA ARG A 12 -14.40 9.64 -6.38
C ARG A 12 -15.10 8.65 -7.30
N SER A 13 -14.33 7.77 -7.94
CA SER A 13 -14.84 6.57 -8.62
C SER A 13 -14.41 5.35 -7.81
N LEU A 14 -15.37 4.56 -7.30
CA LEU A 14 -15.07 3.29 -6.60
C LEU A 14 -15.49 2.06 -7.42
N ASP A 15 -16.28 2.25 -8.46
CA ASP A 15 -16.98 1.22 -9.22
C ASP A 15 -17.48 1.73 -10.58
N ASN A 16 -16.76 2.68 -11.19
CA ASN A 16 -17.21 3.39 -12.39
C ASN A 16 -18.42 4.31 -12.17
N SER A 17 -18.88 4.48 -10.91
CA SER A 17 -19.81 5.54 -10.51
C SER A 17 -19.03 6.71 -9.89
N PHE A 18 -19.37 7.93 -10.32
CA PHE A 18 -18.78 9.16 -9.80
C PHE A 18 -19.63 9.67 -8.63
N THR A 19 -19.05 9.70 -7.44
CA THR A 19 -19.69 10.27 -6.26
C THR A 19 -18.97 11.57 -5.89
N GLU A 20 -19.70 12.69 -5.78
CA GLU A 20 -19.16 13.93 -5.21
C GLU A 20 -18.65 13.68 -3.79
N VAL A 21 -17.46 14.16 -3.51
CA VAL A 21 -16.81 14.03 -2.21
C VAL A 21 -16.42 15.40 -1.68
N SER A 22 -16.48 15.56 -0.36
CA SER A 22 -16.12 16.82 0.31
C SER A 22 -14.62 17.12 0.26
N GLN A 23 -13.81 16.18 -0.21
CA GLN A 23 -12.36 16.28 -0.35
C GLN A 23 -11.98 16.04 -1.81
N ASN A 24 -10.95 16.73 -2.28
CA ASN A 24 -10.49 16.55 -3.64
C ASN A 24 -9.79 15.20 -3.76
N VAL A 25 -10.06 14.47 -4.84
CA VAL A 25 -9.32 13.25 -5.17
C VAL A 25 -8.16 13.65 -6.07
N PHE A 26 -6.95 13.26 -5.65
CA PHE A 26 -5.75 13.36 -6.46
C PHE A 26 -5.68 12.17 -7.40
N VAL A 27 -5.62 12.40 -8.71
CA VAL A 27 -5.66 11.34 -9.74
C VAL A 27 -4.39 11.37 -10.58
N ILE A 28 -3.74 10.22 -10.68
CA ILE A 28 -2.63 9.95 -11.59
C ILE A 28 -3.11 9.01 -12.67
N GLU A 29 -3.03 9.46 -13.92
CA GLU A 29 -3.19 8.60 -15.10
C GLU A 29 -1.80 8.32 -15.69
N THR A 30 -1.49 7.04 -15.84
CA THR A 30 -0.21 6.58 -16.37
C THR A 30 -0.44 5.83 -17.67
N TYR A 31 0.33 6.20 -18.69
CA TYR A 31 0.38 5.51 -19.97
C TYR A 31 1.80 5.02 -20.20
N SER A 32 1.97 3.72 -20.46
CA SER A 32 3.28 3.14 -20.71
C SER A 32 3.23 2.20 -21.91
N THR A 33 4.38 2.04 -22.57
CA THR A 33 4.51 1.08 -23.66
C THR A 33 5.83 0.33 -23.60
N SER A 34 5.75 -0.99 -23.79
CA SER A 34 6.91 -1.89 -23.88
C SER A 34 7.63 -1.73 -25.24
N ASN A 35 6.87 -1.74 -26.34
CA ASN A 35 7.39 -1.78 -27.72
C ASN A 35 6.61 -0.88 -28.72
N ALA A 36 5.94 0.17 -28.26
CA ALA A 36 5.08 1.09 -29.05
C ALA A 36 3.81 0.49 -29.68
N THR A 37 3.59 -0.83 -29.55
CA THR A 37 2.37 -1.52 -30.00
C THR A 37 1.47 -1.98 -28.84
N GLU A 38 2.05 -2.15 -27.65
CA GLU A 38 1.36 -2.53 -26.43
C GLU A 38 1.35 -1.31 -25.49
N PHE A 39 0.17 -0.80 -25.12
CA PHE A 39 0.00 0.42 -24.32
C PHE A 39 -0.70 0.15 -22.99
N THR A 40 0.02 0.01 -21.89
CA THR A 40 -0.65 -0.13 -20.59
C THR A 40 -1.16 1.23 -20.14
N SER A 41 -2.46 1.32 -19.86
CA SER A 41 -3.08 2.47 -19.21
C SER A 41 -3.52 2.09 -17.80
N SER A 42 -3.25 2.96 -16.84
CA SER A 42 -3.71 2.81 -15.46
C SER A 42 -4.11 4.16 -14.87
N LEU A 43 -5.06 4.13 -13.96
CA LEU A 43 -5.50 5.28 -13.18
C LEU A 43 -5.43 4.93 -11.69
N SER A 44 -4.88 5.85 -10.90
CA SER A 44 -4.74 5.75 -9.45
C SER A 44 -5.31 7.00 -8.79
N CYS A 45 -6.25 6.81 -7.88
CA CYS A 45 -6.90 7.87 -7.11
C CYS A 45 -6.42 7.83 -5.66
N TYR A 46 -6.11 9.00 -5.11
CA TYR A 46 -5.65 9.17 -3.73
C TYR A 46 -6.55 10.14 -2.97
N ASP A 47 -6.66 9.94 -1.65
CA ASP A 47 -7.26 10.93 -0.75
C ASP A 47 -6.30 12.10 -0.45
N ASP A 48 -6.76 13.09 0.30
CA ASP A 48 -5.96 14.27 0.70
C ASP A 48 -4.73 13.92 1.57
N TYR A 49 -4.69 12.73 2.16
CA TYR A 49 -3.56 12.23 2.95
C TYR A 49 -2.56 11.44 2.07
N GLY A 50 -2.85 11.26 0.78
CA GLY A 50 -2.02 10.51 -0.15
C GLY A 50 -2.24 8.99 -0.09
N ASN A 51 -3.32 8.51 0.52
CA ASN A 51 -3.64 7.09 0.54
C ASN A 51 -4.36 6.69 -0.77
N LEU A 52 -3.95 5.58 -1.39
CA LEU A 52 -4.55 5.07 -2.62
C LEU A 52 -5.95 4.52 -2.36
N ILE A 53 -7.02 5.20 -2.78
CA ILE A 53 -8.42 4.79 -2.52
C ILE A 53 -9.04 3.99 -3.66
N TYR A 54 -8.54 4.15 -4.88
CA TYR A 54 -9.00 3.42 -6.07
C TYR A 54 -7.86 3.28 -7.07
N SER A 55 -7.78 2.13 -7.73
CA SER A 55 -6.91 1.94 -8.88
C SER A 55 -7.63 1.13 -9.96
N ILE A 56 -7.25 1.33 -11.21
CA ILE A 56 -7.74 0.57 -12.35
C ILE A 56 -6.66 0.48 -13.41
N TYR A 57 -6.50 -0.67 -14.05
CA TYR A 57 -5.57 -0.84 -15.18
C TYR A 57 -6.20 -1.66 -16.30
N TRP A 58 -5.71 -1.47 -17.52
CA TRP A 58 -6.14 -2.27 -18.67
C TRP A 58 -5.37 -3.60 -18.74
N ASP A 59 -6.09 -4.73 -18.63
CA ASP A 59 -5.54 -6.07 -18.83
C ASP A 59 -5.73 -6.50 -20.29
N TYR A 60 -4.64 -6.50 -21.05
CA TYR A 60 -4.63 -6.86 -22.47
C TYR A 60 -5.09 -8.28 -22.76
N ASN A 61 -4.76 -9.23 -21.89
CA ASN A 61 -5.11 -10.63 -22.10
C ASN A 61 -6.60 -10.85 -21.91
N LYS A 62 -7.23 -10.06 -21.04
CA LYS A 62 -8.67 -10.14 -20.75
C LYS A 62 -9.51 -9.14 -21.56
N GLY A 63 -8.88 -8.12 -22.15
CA GLY A 63 -9.58 -7.07 -22.90
C GLY A 63 -10.54 -6.25 -22.02
N LEU A 64 -10.19 -6.03 -20.75
CA LEU A 64 -11.02 -5.32 -19.79
C LEU A 64 -10.21 -4.48 -18.80
N TRP A 65 -10.87 -3.52 -18.19
CA TRP A 65 -10.33 -2.75 -17.07
C TRP A 65 -10.49 -3.52 -15.76
N VAL A 66 -9.42 -3.62 -14.98
CA VAL A 66 -9.36 -4.35 -13.71
C VAL A 66 -9.28 -3.35 -12.56
N PRO A 67 -10.38 -3.07 -11.84
CA PRO A 67 -10.39 -2.14 -10.72
C PRO A 67 -9.95 -2.80 -9.40
N ALA A 68 -9.49 -1.98 -8.47
CA ALA A 68 -9.34 -2.31 -7.06
C ALA A 68 -9.71 -1.10 -6.19
N THR A 69 -10.29 -1.35 -5.02
CA THR A 69 -10.65 -0.32 -4.03
C THR A 69 -9.99 -0.62 -2.70
N TYR A 70 -9.72 0.43 -1.94
CA TYR A 70 -9.00 0.32 -0.68
C TYR A 70 -9.66 1.19 0.38
N GLY A 71 -9.52 0.79 1.64
CA GLY A 71 -10.00 1.56 2.77
C GLY A 71 -8.96 1.64 3.88
N TYR A 72 -8.91 2.81 4.50
CA TYR A 72 -7.96 3.16 5.54
C TYR A 72 -8.69 3.60 6.81
N ASN A 73 -8.03 3.43 7.95
CA ASN A 73 -8.50 4.02 9.21
C ASN A 73 -8.01 5.48 9.36
N ASN A 74 -8.40 6.14 10.45
CA ASN A 74 -8.00 7.54 10.74
C ASN A 74 -6.49 7.73 10.98
N TYR A 75 -5.74 6.65 11.17
CA TYR A 75 -4.28 6.67 11.30
C TYR A 75 -3.58 6.43 9.96
N GLY A 76 -4.31 6.32 8.85
CA GLY A 76 -3.75 6.05 7.52
C GLY A 76 -3.38 4.59 7.28
N GLN A 77 -3.81 3.66 8.14
CA GLN A 77 -3.48 2.25 8.02
C GLN A 77 -4.50 1.55 7.12
N LEU A 78 -4.04 0.73 6.18
CA LEU A 78 -4.90 -0.08 5.32
C LEU A 78 -5.70 -1.08 6.16
N ILE A 79 -7.03 -1.03 6.09
CA ILE A 79 -7.93 -1.93 6.82
C ILE A 79 -8.63 -2.94 5.90
N TRP A 80 -8.78 -2.62 4.62
CA TRP A 80 -9.27 -3.56 3.63
C TRP A 80 -8.85 -3.18 2.21
N ALA A 81 -8.75 -4.19 1.35
CA ALA A 81 -8.64 -4.05 -0.09
C ALA A 81 -9.70 -4.94 -0.74
N LYS A 82 -10.28 -4.49 -1.85
CA LYS A 82 -11.25 -5.24 -2.62
C LYS A 82 -10.81 -5.28 -4.07
N ASP A 83 -10.71 -6.49 -4.62
CA ASP A 83 -10.30 -6.71 -6.01
C ASP A 83 -11.46 -6.50 -7.01
N ALA A 84 -11.15 -6.70 -8.30
CA ALA A 84 -12.12 -6.58 -9.39
C ALA A 84 -13.28 -7.58 -9.32
N ASN A 85 -13.12 -8.69 -8.61
CA ASN A 85 -14.18 -9.69 -8.41
C ASN A 85 -15.07 -9.35 -7.21
N GLY A 86 -14.79 -8.25 -6.51
CA GLY A 86 -15.48 -7.87 -5.29
C GLY A 86 -15.00 -8.62 -4.04
N SER A 87 -13.97 -9.45 -4.18
CA SER A 87 -13.36 -10.19 -3.08
C SER A 87 -12.63 -9.23 -2.16
N LYS A 88 -13.06 -9.18 -0.89
CA LYS A 88 -12.54 -8.26 0.12
C LYS A 88 -11.56 -8.97 1.06
N THR A 89 -10.31 -8.51 1.06
CA THR A 89 -9.27 -8.89 2.01
C THR A 89 -9.20 -7.84 3.12
N ASN A 90 -9.17 -8.27 4.38
CA ASN A 90 -9.09 -7.37 5.53
C ASN A 90 -7.71 -7.44 6.18
N TYR A 91 -7.24 -6.30 6.68
CA TYR A 91 -5.93 -6.14 7.28
C TYR A 91 -6.09 -5.60 8.70
N LEU A 92 -5.25 -6.10 9.61
CA LEU A 92 -5.14 -5.60 10.97
C LEU A 92 -3.69 -5.23 11.22
N SER A 93 -3.43 -3.99 11.58
CA SER A 93 -2.12 -3.51 12.00
C SER A 93 -2.06 -3.33 13.53
N ASP A 94 -0.85 -3.29 14.09
CA ASP A 94 -0.61 -2.89 15.47
C ASP A 94 -0.42 -1.36 15.62
N GLU A 95 -0.15 -0.94 16.85
CA GLU A 95 0.07 0.46 17.23
C GLU A 95 1.37 1.06 16.64
N TRP A 96 2.27 0.22 16.13
CA TRP A 96 3.51 0.62 15.47
C TRP A 96 3.44 0.53 13.95
N ASP A 97 2.23 0.43 13.40
CA ASP A 97 1.96 0.31 11.97
C ASP A 97 2.51 -0.96 11.30
N ARG A 98 2.62 -2.04 12.08
CA ARG A 98 3.05 -3.35 11.58
C ARG A 98 1.85 -4.27 11.37
N LEU A 99 1.87 -5.05 10.29
CA LEU A 99 0.77 -5.94 9.91
C LEU A 99 0.65 -7.13 10.88
N LYS A 100 -0.41 -7.18 11.68
CA LYS A 100 -0.72 -8.30 12.59
C LYS A 100 -1.52 -9.42 11.95
N ARG A 101 -2.42 -9.13 11.00
CA ARG A 101 -3.28 -10.16 10.41
C ARG A 101 -3.75 -9.77 9.02
N VAL A 102 -3.82 -10.76 8.14
CA VAL A 102 -4.51 -10.70 6.85
C VAL A 102 -5.62 -11.73 6.87
N THR A 103 -6.84 -11.33 6.57
CA THR A 103 -7.99 -12.22 6.45
C THR A 103 -8.51 -12.18 5.02
N ASP A 104 -8.57 -13.34 4.37
CA ASP A 104 -9.06 -13.50 3.01
C ASP A 104 -10.60 -13.34 2.92
N PRO A 105 -11.18 -13.27 1.72
CA PRO A 105 -12.62 -13.16 1.53
C PRO A 105 -13.43 -14.36 2.04
N GLN A 106 -12.80 -15.54 2.15
CA GLN A 106 -13.39 -16.77 2.64
C GLN A 106 -13.37 -16.86 4.18
N GLY A 107 -12.68 -15.93 4.84
CA GLY A 107 -12.53 -15.85 6.30
C GLY A 107 -11.28 -16.56 6.84
N ASN A 108 -10.48 -17.20 5.99
CA ASN A 108 -9.18 -17.74 6.40
C ASN A 108 -8.22 -16.59 6.68
N TYR A 109 -7.23 -16.80 7.54
CA TYR A 109 -6.32 -15.73 7.90
C TYR A 109 -4.91 -16.22 8.19
N HIS A 110 -3.96 -15.30 7.98
CA HIS A 110 -2.58 -15.43 8.43
C HIS A 110 -2.31 -14.35 9.48
N ALA A 111 -1.71 -14.74 10.60
CA ALA A 111 -1.35 -13.83 11.67
C ALA A 111 0.18 -13.74 11.82
N PHE A 112 0.63 -12.53 12.14
CA PHE A 112 2.02 -12.20 12.39
C PHE A 112 2.16 -11.68 13.81
N SER A 113 3.15 -12.21 14.53
CA SER A 113 3.59 -11.69 15.81
C SER A 113 5.00 -11.15 15.68
N TYR A 114 5.20 -9.94 16.20
CA TYR A 114 6.50 -9.31 16.27
C TYR A 114 7.00 -9.38 17.71
N ASP A 115 8.08 -10.11 17.94
CA ASP A 115 8.76 -10.08 19.22
C ASP A 115 9.49 -8.73 19.35
N LEU A 116 9.21 -7.99 20.43
CA LEU A 116 10.04 -6.85 20.80
C LEU A 116 11.37 -7.40 21.32
N TYR A 117 12.38 -7.55 20.45
CA TYR A 117 13.75 -7.77 20.92
C TYR A 117 14.25 -6.50 21.59
N GLN A 118 13.92 -6.37 22.87
CA GLN A 118 14.43 -5.36 23.78
C GLN A 118 15.79 -5.81 24.34
N ASP A 119 16.79 -6.07 23.50
CA ASP A 119 18.16 -6.32 23.97
C ASP A 119 18.95 -5.00 24.02
N PHE A 120 18.57 -4.14 24.99
CA PHE A 120 19.54 -3.27 25.62
C PHE A 120 20.29 -4.09 26.67
N LYS A 121 21.42 -4.70 26.29
CA LYS A 121 22.61 -4.91 27.14
C LYS A 121 23.70 -5.59 26.31
N ASP A 122 24.94 -5.16 26.56
CA ASP A 122 26.19 -5.69 26.00
C ASP A 122 26.66 -5.12 24.65
N ALA A 123 26.58 -3.79 24.53
CA ALA A 123 27.62 -3.06 23.78
C ALA A 123 28.92 -3.05 24.59
N VAL A 124 29.59 -4.20 24.72
CA VAL A 124 31.00 -4.27 25.09
C VAL A 124 31.81 -4.16 23.80
N ALA A 125 32.51 -3.04 23.70
CA ALA A 125 33.38 -2.68 22.60
C ALA A 125 34.38 -3.79 22.25
N PHE A 126 34.49 -4.13 20.97
CA PHE A 126 35.77 -4.47 20.34
C PHE A 126 35.83 -3.91 18.91
N GLY A 127 36.77 -2.99 18.70
CA GLY A 127 37.48 -2.83 17.43
C GLY A 127 36.79 -2.04 16.33
N SER A 128 36.94 -0.72 16.37
CA SER A 128 37.11 0.18 15.22
C SER A 128 36.20 -0.02 13.99
N PHE A 129 35.09 0.71 13.93
CA PHE A 129 34.83 1.74 12.90
C PHE A 129 33.50 2.46 13.22
N ILE A 130 33.57 3.68 13.77
CA ILE A 130 32.44 4.62 13.80
C ILE A 130 32.91 5.93 13.18
N ALA A 131 32.22 6.35 12.13
CA ALA A 131 31.71 7.71 11.85
C ALA A 131 31.79 8.04 10.35
N LEU A 132 30.91 8.83 9.72
CA LEU A 132 29.53 9.28 9.94
C LEU A 132 29.25 10.22 8.75
N HIS A 133 28.18 10.04 7.97
CA HIS A 133 27.55 11.07 7.12
C HIS A 133 26.07 10.69 6.98
N GLY A 134 25.03 11.48 7.29
CA GLY A 134 24.88 12.79 7.90
C GLY A 134 23.36 13.01 8.08
N HIS A 135 22.95 13.28 9.33
CA HIS A 135 21.71 13.84 9.87
C HIS A 135 20.39 13.86 9.06
N GLY A 136 19.39 13.12 9.57
CA GLY A 136 17.97 13.32 9.28
C GLY A 136 17.06 12.17 9.73
N GLY A 137 16.80 12.04 11.04
CA GLY A 137 15.61 11.38 11.62
C GLY A 137 15.35 9.88 11.34
N LEU A 138 15.48 9.07 12.40
CA LEU A 138 15.04 7.67 12.53
C LEU A 138 15.89 6.65 11.77
N GLY A 139 16.89 6.11 12.48
CA GLY A 139 17.68 4.95 12.08
C GLY A 139 16.79 3.74 11.88
N ARG A 140 16.46 3.48 10.62
CA ARG A 140 15.76 2.29 10.16
C ARG A 140 16.80 1.27 9.73
N ASN A 141 17.10 0.34 10.63
CA ASN A 141 17.66 -1.00 10.37
C ASN A 141 17.62 -1.81 11.68
N LEU A 142 16.43 -2.27 12.04
CA LEU A 142 16.24 -3.32 13.05
C LEU A 142 15.71 -4.55 12.32
N TRP A 143 16.48 -5.63 12.37
CA TRP A 143 16.14 -6.91 11.78
C TRP A 143 14.92 -7.49 12.50
N GLU A 144 13.71 -7.18 12.01
CA GLU A 144 12.48 -7.78 12.50
C GLU A 144 12.18 -9.06 11.70
N CYS A 145 12.13 -10.21 12.37
CA CYS A 145 11.80 -11.50 11.75
C CYS A 145 10.34 -11.88 12.10
N PRO A 146 9.42 -11.93 11.12
CA PRO A 146 8.03 -12.33 11.39
C PRO A 146 7.96 -13.82 11.75
N LYS A 147 7.32 -14.16 12.89
CA LYS A 147 6.88 -15.53 13.17
C LYS A 147 5.51 -15.76 12.51
N PHE A 148 5.45 -16.77 11.64
CA PHE A 148 4.24 -17.17 10.95
C PHE A 148 3.42 -18.12 11.83
N LEU A 149 2.15 -17.79 12.08
CA LEU A 149 1.20 -18.68 12.74
C LEU A 149 0.15 -19.10 11.70
N GLU A 150 0.17 -20.38 11.28
CA GLU A 150 -0.99 -20.99 10.61
C GLU A 150 -1.96 -21.50 11.69
N LEU A 151 -3.25 -21.21 11.53
CA LEU A 151 -4.35 -21.74 12.34
C LEU A 151 -5.44 -22.31 11.43
#